data_AF-A0A2S6T6N6-F1
#
_entry.id   AF-A0A2S6T6N6-F1
#
_cell.length_a   1.000
_cell.length_b   1.000
_cell.length_c   1.000
_cell.angle_alpha   90.00
_cell.angle_beta   90.00
_cell.angle_gamma   90.00
#
_symmetry.space_group_name_H-M   'P 1'
#
loop_
_entity.id
_entity.type
_entity.pdbx_description
1 polymer ?
#
loop_
_entity_poly.entity_id
_entity_poly.type
_entity_poly.pdbx_seq_one_letter_code
_entity_poly.pdbx_strand_id
1 'polypeptide(L)'
;MTATNDINEFITKGGVRVRRTTEPEFYEGARMLLVDALDSHRGVLLSSDFEYPGRYTRWDMGFIDPPVELSAVGRAARVEALS
;
A
#
# COMPACT_ATOMS: atom_id res chain seq x y z
N MET A 1 18.72 14.82 -13.47
CA MET A 1 18.70 13.40 -13.89
C MET A 1 17.24 13.02 -14.03
N THR A 2 16.73 12.91 -15.26
CA THR A 2 15.31 12.66 -15.50
C THR A 2 15.01 11.22 -15.15
N ALA A 3 14.35 11.00 -14.03
CA ALA A 3 13.93 9.70 -13.59
C ALA A 3 12.91 9.11 -14.58
N THR A 4 13.17 7.90 -15.05
CA THR A 4 12.23 7.19 -15.93
C THR A 4 11.20 6.49 -15.05
N ASN A 5 9.92 6.83 -15.22
CA ASN A 5 8.83 6.07 -14.63
C ASN A 5 8.81 4.68 -15.28
N ASP A 6 8.97 3.64 -14.45
CA ASP A 6 8.85 2.26 -14.90
C ASP A 6 7.41 1.79 -14.68
N ILE A 7 6.70 1.52 -15.78
CA ILE A 7 5.31 1.05 -15.77
C ILE A 7 5.30 -0.40 -16.23
N ASN A 8 4.84 -1.29 -15.36
CA ASN A 8 4.71 -2.71 -15.64
C ASN A 8 3.24 -3.14 -15.49
N GLU A 9 2.76 -3.95 -16.43
CA GLU A 9 1.44 -4.56 -16.37
C GLU A 9 1.54 -6.08 -16.34
N PHE A 10 0.74 -6.71 -15.48
CA PHE A 10 0.68 -8.15 -15.38
C PHE A 10 -0.74 -8.63 -15.05
N ILE A 11 -1.01 -9.88 -15.38
CA ILE A 11 -2.26 -10.56 -15.03
C ILE A 11 -1.91 -11.73 -14.12
N THR A 12 -2.49 -11.77 -12.93
CA THR A 12 -2.29 -12.89 -12.02
C THR A 12 -2.94 -14.15 -12.60
N LYS A 13 -2.55 -15.34 -12.11
CA LYS A 13 -3.21 -16.60 -12.52
C LYS A 13 -4.73 -16.59 -12.27
N GLY A 14 -5.21 -15.79 -11.32
CA GLY A 14 -6.63 -15.59 -11.01
C GLY A 14 -7.32 -14.52 -11.85
N GLY A 15 -6.65 -13.92 -12.85
CA GLY A 15 -7.23 -12.93 -13.75
C GLY A 15 -7.21 -11.49 -13.26
N VAL A 16 -6.58 -11.20 -12.11
CA VAL A 16 -6.45 -9.83 -11.59
C VAL A 16 -5.41 -9.07 -12.42
N ARG A 17 -5.81 -7.96 -13.04
CA ARG A 17 -4.89 -7.03 -13.71
C ARG A 17 -4.20 -6.17 -12.68
N VAL A 18 -2.88 -6.09 -12.75
CA VAL A 18 -2.07 -5.25 -11.88
C VAL A 18 -1.23 -4.32 -12.74
N ARG A 19 -1.30 -3.03 -12.43
CA ARG A 19 -0.43 -1.99 -12.97
C ARG A 19 0.50 -1.53 -11.86
N ARG A 20 1.80 -1.64 -12.06
CA ARG A 20 2.83 -1.19 -11.13
C ARG A 20 3.58 -0.02 -11.75
N THR A 21 3.62 1.10 -11.05
CA THR A 21 4.50 2.23 -11.32
C THR A 21 5.66 2.23 -10.33
N THR A 22 6.84 2.63 -10.78
CA THR A 22 7.96 2.95 -9.90
C THR A 22 8.54 4.28 -10.32
N GLU A 23 8.57 5.20 -9.36
CA GLU A 23 9.07 6.56 -9.50
C GLU A 23 10.01 6.84 -8.33
N PRO A 24 11.11 7.58 -8.55
CA PRO A 24 11.94 8.03 -7.45
C PRO A 24 11.26 9.19 -6.76
N GLU A 25 11.01 9.00 -5.47
CA GLU A 25 10.39 9.96 -4.59
C GLU A 25 11.25 10.11 -3.33
N PHE A 26 11.21 11.28 -2.69
CA PHE A 26 11.78 11.43 -1.36
C PHE A 26 10.96 10.62 -0.39
N TYR A 27 11.62 9.76 0.39
CA TYR A 27 10.98 8.81 1.31
C TYR A 27 9.89 9.44 2.19
N GLU A 28 10.19 10.59 2.78
CA GLU A 28 9.23 11.34 3.61
C GLU A 28 8.04 11.89 2.81
N GLY A 29 8.26 12.30 1.56
CA GLY A 29 7.19 12.79 0.68
C GLY A 29 6.18 11.70 0.34
N ALA A 30 6.67 10.52 -0.05
CA ALA A 30 5.81 9.36 -0.33
C ALA A 30 4.98 8.93 0.89
N ARG A 31 5.60 8.94 2.08
CA ARG A 31 4.91 8.64 3.35
C ARG A 31 3.80 9.65 3.64
N MET A 32 4.07 10.95 3.48
CA MET A 32 3.07 12.00 3.76
C MET A 32 1.90 11.97 2.78
N LEU A 33 2.13 11.68 1.49
CA LEU A 33 1.04 11.51 0.51
C LEU A 33 0.04 10.42 0.94
N LEU A 34 0.55 9.32 1.49
CA LEU A 34 -0.30 8.25 1.99
C LEU A 34 -1.02 8.65 3.28
N VAL A 35 -0.33 9.34 4.21
CA VAL A 35 -0.94 9.86 5.45
C VAL A 35 -2.11 10.80 5.13
N ASP A 36 -1.89 11.79 4.26
CA ASP A 36 -2.92 12.78 3.92
C ASP A 36 -4.14 12.12 3.23
N ALA A 37 -3.93 11.09 2.41
CA ALA A 37 -5.02 10.37 1.76
C ALA A 37 -5.86 9.56 2.77
N LEU A 38 -5.22 8.96 3.78
CA LEU A 38 -5.88 8.14 4.80
C LEU A 38 -6.85 8.92 5.71
N ASP A 39 -6.75 10.25 5.74
CA ASP A 39 -7.72 11.09 6.46
C ASP A 39 -9.13 11.01 5.87
N SER A 40 -9.27 10.60 4.60
CA SER A 40 -10.55 10.54 3.90
C SER A 40 -10.80 9.25 3.12
N HIS A 41 -9.77 8.44 2.89
CA HIS A 41 -9.87 7.16 2.19
C HIS A 41 -9.63 5.98 3.14
N ARG A 42 -10.34 4.89 2.91
CA ARG A 42 -10.07 3.63 3.61
C ARG A 42 -8.71 3.11 3.17
N GLY A 43 -7.92 2.61 4.11
CA GLY A 43 -6.59 2.12 3.80
C GLY A 43 -5.78 1.80 5.05
N VAL A 44 -4.48 1.66 4.87
CA VAL A 44 -3.54 1.44 5.97
C VAL A 44 -2.17 2.00 5.61
N LEU A 45 -1.49 2.55 6.61
CA LEU A 45 -0.04 2.77 6.60
C LEU A 45 0.57 1.86 7.68
N LEU A 46 1.53 1.05 7.27
CA LEU A 46 2.37 0.22 8.12
C LEU A 46 3.77 0.82 8.08
N SER A 47 4.29 1.20 9.24
CA SER A 47 5.56 1.90 9.35
C SER A 47 6.43 1.26 10.42
N SER A 48 7.72 1.13 10.14
CA SER A 48 8.73 0.70 11.10
C SER A 48 9.92 1.65 11.07
N ASP A 49 9.99 2.53 12.08
CA ASP A 49 11.06 3.53 12.22
C ASP A 49 12.30 3.02 12.96
N PHE A 50 12.35 1.73 13.32
CA PHE A 50 13.47 1.15 14.05
C PHE A 50 14.46 0.44 13.12
N GLU A 51 15.70 0.92 13.11
CA GLU A 51 16.79 0.26 12.41
C GLU A 51 17.66 -0.53 13.40
N TYR A 52 17.84 -1.82 13.13
CA TYR A 52 18.83 -2.65 13.80
C TYR A 52 19.72 -3.29 12.75
N PRO A 53 21.01 -2.91 12.65
CA PRO A 53 21.90 -3.41 11.61
C PRO A 53 21.89 -4.94 11.53
N GLY A 54 21.62 -5.46 10.34
CA GLY A 54 21.58 -6.90 10.07
C GLY A 54 20.31 -7.62 10.54
N ARG A 55 19.28 -6.92 11.06
CA ARG A 55 18.04 -7.56 11.54
C ARG A 55 16.74 -6.84 11.16
N TYR A 56 16.69 -5.51 11.26
CA TYR A 56 15.51 -4.71 10.94
C TYR A 56 15.91 -3.50 10.10
N THR A 57 15.29 -3.37 8.94
CA THR A 57 15.44 -2.20 8.05
C THR A 57 14.25 -1.29 8.24
N ARG A 58 14.46 0.03 8.17
CA ARG A 58 13.36 1.00 8.09
C ARG A 58 12.52 0.72 6.85
N TRP A 59 11.20 0.67 7.00
CA TRP A 59 10.29 0.55 5.87
C TRP A 59 8.93 1.16 6.17
N ASP A 60 8.30 1.68 5.12
CA ASP A 60 6.91 2.09 5.08
C ASP A 60 6.22 1.36 3.93
N MET A 61 5.03 0.83 4.19
CA MET A 61 4.17 0.28 3.15
C MET A 61 2.72 0.59 3.47
N GLY A 62 1.89 0.70 2.44
CA GLY A 62 0.47 0.89 2.65
C GLY A 62 -0.28 1.09 1.36
N PHE A 63 -1.58 1.32 1.50
CA PHE A 63 -2.50 1.52 0.39
C PHE A 63 -3.70 2.34 0.84
N ILE A 64 -4.38 2.93 -0.14
CA ILE A 64 -5.73 3.48 -0.04
C ILE A 64 -6.66 2.74 -1.00
N ASP A 65 -7.97 2.93 -0.82
CA ASP A 65 -9.03 2.39 -1.67
C ASP A 65 -8.93 0.88 -1.90
N PRO A 66 -8.88 0.07 -0.81
CA PRO A 66 -8.94 -1.38 -0.96
C PRO A 66 -10.25 -1.78 -1.64
N PRO A 67 -10.24 -2.79 -2.53
CA PRO A 67 -11.46 -3.22 -3.23
C PRO A 67 -12.41 -4.03 -2.34
N VAL A 68 -11.94 -4.52 -1.17
CA VAL A 68 -12.69 -5.41 -0.28
C VAL A 68 -12.36 -5.12 1.18
N GLU A 69 -13.37 -5.13 2.05
CA GLU A 69 -13.23 -5.19 3.50
C GLU A 69 -13.46 -6.63 4.00
N LEU A 70 -12.64 -7.05 4.96
CA LEU A 70 -12.85 -8.25 5.78
C LEU A 70 -12.97 -7.84 7.24
N SER A 71 -14.12 -8.11 7.87
CA SER A 71 -14.36 -7.78 9.28
C SER A 71 -14.99 -8.95 10.05
N ALA A 72 -14.70 -9.05 11.35
CA ALA A 72 -15.22 -10.13 12.19
C ALA A 72 -15.42 -9.72 13.65
N VAL A 73 -16.47 -10.26 14.27
CA VAL A 73 -16.74 -10.16 15.72
C VAL A 73 -17.17 -11.53 16.23
N GLY A 74 -16.35 -12.13 17.10
CA GLY A 74 -16.58 -13.50 17.57
C GLY A 74 -16.59 -14.50 16.42
N ARG A 75 -17.73 -15.14 16.17
CA ARG A 75 -17.93 -16.09 15.05
C ARG A 75 -18.64 -15.49 13.83
N ALA A 76 -19.00 -14.21 13.88
CA ALA A 76 -19.61 -13.52 12.74
C ALA A 76 -18.51 -12.87 11.91
N ALA A 77 -18.35 -13.30 10.66
CA ALA A 77 -17.43 -12.71 9.68
C ALA A 77 -18.20 -12.11 8.50
N ARG A 78 -17.69 -11.02 7.94
CA ARG A 78 -18.24 -10.31 6.78
C ARG A 78 -17.16 -10.06 5.75
N VAL A 79 -17.58 -10.09 4.50
CA VAL A 79 -16.77 -9.73 3.33
C VAL A 79 -17.60 -8.74 2.53
N GLU A 80 -17.09 -7.53 2.36
CA GLU A 80 -17.80 -6.45 1.67
C GLU A 80 -16.95 -5.93 0.53
N ALA A 81 -17.54 -5.81 -0.66
CA ALA A 81 -16.89 -5.08 -1.75
C ALA A 81 -16.95 -3.58 -1.44
N LEU A 82 -15.83 -2.90 -1.64
CA LEU A 82 -15.73 -1.45 -1.51
C LEU A 82 -15.66 -0.84 -2.91
N SER A 83 -16.35 0.29 -3.08
CA SER A 83 -16.52 1.00 -4.34
C SER A 83 -15.50 2.11 -4.52
#